data_AF-A0A1Z9M5E1-F1
#
_entry.id   AF-A0A1Z9M5E1-F1
#
_cell.length_a   1.000
_cell.length_b   1.000
_cell.length_c   1.000
_cell.angle_alpha   90.00
_cell.angle_beta   90.00
_cell.angle_gamma   90.00
#
_symmetry.space_group_name_H-M   'P 1'
#
loop_
_entity.id
_entity.type
_entity.pdbx_description
1 polymer ?
#
loop_
_entity_poly.entity_id
_entity_poly.type
_entity_poly.pdbx_seq_one_letter_code
_entity_poly.pdbx_strand_id
1 'polypeptide(L)'
;MSNWQTLHRISGHLYRNGRPMNVTKFGWSSNLYWLIGDTLGHVIANNGLTDDLVYVAYDTTYITWFGGYEVPIINGASYSREDGEVNTMIAPVKTMLGDTATIYYGYHDPWTYEDTYGEFYIIFD
;
A
#
# COMPACT_ATOMS: atom_id res chain seq x y z
N MET A 1 8.45 13.59 -21.81
CA MET A 1 8.48 12.23 -21.24
C MET A 1 7.36 12.16 -20.22
N SER A 2 6.42 11.22 -20.31
CA SER A 2 5.40 11.06 -19.27
C SER A 2 6.05 10.45 -18.03
N ASN A 3 5.72 10.92 -16.83
CA ASN A 3 6.18 10.30 -15.59
C ASN A 3 5.71 8.84 -15.55
N TRP A 4 6.65 7.93 -15.32
CA TRP A 4 6.37 6.50 -15.17
C TRP A 4 5.73 6.19 -13.80
N GLN A 5 6.14 6.93 -12.77
CA GLN A 5 5.71 6.77 -11.39
C GLN A 5 5.20 8.11 -10.84
N THR A 6 4.15 8.06 -10.05
CA THR A 6 3.57 9.24 -9.39
C THR A 6 3.66 9.04 -7.87
N LEU A 7 4.42 9.88 -7.18
CA LEU A 7 4.45 9.86 -5.72
C LEU A 7 3.30 10.65 -5.13
N HIS A 8 2.62 10.07 -4.15
CA HIS A 8 1.56 10.75 -3.42
C HIS A 8 1.65 10.43 -1.93
N ARG A 9 1.37 11.43 -1.07
CA ARG A 9 1.36 11.25 0.38
C ARG A 9 -0.07 11.07 0.85
N ILE A 10 -0.31 10.01 1.60
CA ILE A 10 -1.58 9.81 2.31
C ILE A 10 -1.37 10.06 3.80
N SER A 11 -2.37 10.64 4.46
CA SER A 11 -2.35 10.88 5.90
C SER A 11 -3.71 10.63 6.54
N GLY A 12 -3.68 10.33 7.83
CA GLY A 12 -4.85 10.15 8.68
C GLY A 12 -4.54 10.59 10.10
N HIS A 13 -5.54 10.57 10.98
CA HIS A 13 -5.37 10.93 12.39
C HIS A 13 -5.89 9.81 13.30
N LEU A 14 -5.09 9.46 14.30
CA LEU A 14 -5.44 8.51 15.34
C LEU A 14 -5.98 9.22 16.58
N TYR A 15 -7.18 8.83 17.01
CA TYR A 15 -7.81 9.34 18.22
C TYR A 15 -8.27 8.20 19.12
N ARG A 16 -8.06 8.36 20.43
CA ARG A 16 -8.69 7.57 21.49
C ARG A 16 -9.55 8.47 22.35
N ASN A 17 -10.85 8.20 22.41
CA ASN A 17 -11.80 9.00 23.18
C ASN A 17 -11.71 10.51 22.85
N GLY A 18 -11.54 10.84 21.57
CA GLY A 18 -11.39 12.22 21.08
C GLY A 18 -10.05 12.89 21.37
N ARG A 19 -9.05 12.16 21.90
CA ARG A 19 -7.69 12.67 22.15
C ARG A 19 -6.68 12.03 21.20
N PRO A 20 -5.72 12.79 20.66
CA PRO A 20 -4.75 12.26 19.73
C PRO A 20 -3.86 11.21 20.38
N MET A 21 -3.52 10.16 19.63
CA MET A 21 -2.59 9.12 20.06
C MET A 21 -1.20 9.38 19.49
N ASN A 22 -0.21 9.64 20.34
CA ASN A 22 1.18 9.85 19.95
C ASN A 22 2.01 8.55 20.06
N VAL A 23 3.09 8.45 19.28
CA VAL A 23 4.06 7.33 19.32
C VAL A 23 3.40 5.96 19.09
N THR A 24 2.35 5.91 18.27
CA THR A 24 1.67 4.67 17.90
C THR A 24 2.23 4.18 16.58
N LYS A 25 2.72 2.92 16.55
CA LYS A 25 3.17 2.29 15.30
C LYS A 25 1.94 1.96 14.46
N PHE A 26 1.94 2.42 13.22
CA PHE A 26 0.83 2.24 12.29
C PHE A 26 1.35 1.56 11.02
N GLY A 27 0.78 0.39 10.72
CA GLY A 27 1.11 -0.43 9.57
C GLY A 27 0.27 -0.08 8.35
N TRP A 28 0.87 -0.19 7.18
CA TRP A 28 0.24 0.02 5.89
C TRP A 28 0.56 -1.16 4.96
N SER A 29 -0.35 -1.53 4.08
CA SER A 29 -0.10 -2.51 3.02
C SER A 29 -0.98 -2.23 1.81
N SER A 30 -0.64 -2.78 0.64
CA SER A 30 -1.41 -2.66 -0.59
C SER A 30 -1.47 -4.02 -1.28
N ASN A 31 -2.56 -4.27 -2.00
CA ASN A 31 -2.65 -5.42 -2.91
C ASN A 31 -1.83 -5.22 -4.20
N LEU A 32 -1.33 -4.02 -4.50
CA LEU A 32 -0.61 -3.72 -5.74
C LEU A 32 0.91 -3.61 -5.54
N TYR A 33 1.63 -4.21 -6.49
CA TYR A 33 3.09 -4.25 -6.56
C TYR A 33 3.53 -3.94 -7.98
N TRP A 34 4.71 -3.33 -8.16
CA TRP A 34 5.36 -3.20 -9.46
C TRP A 34 6.69 -3.97 -9.46
N LEU A 35 7.19 -4.35 -10.64
CA LEU A 35 8.42 -5.14 -10.76
C LEU A 35 9.60 -4.24 -11.14
N ILE A 36 10.75 -4.42 -10.46
CA ILE A 36 11.98 -3.71 -10.81
C ILE A 36 12.41 -4.08 -12.23
N GLY A 37 12.58 -3.06 -13.08
CA GLY A 37 13.02 -3.24 -14.47
C GLY A 37 11.88 -3.54 -15.45
N ASP A 38 10.64 -3.68 -14.97
CA ASP A 38 9.44 -3.80 -15.81
C ASP A 38 8.74 -2.45 -15.96
N THR A 39 8.35 -2.13 -17.19
CA THR A 39 7.59 -0.91 -17.53
C THR A 39 6.27 -1.19 -18.25
N LEU A 40 5.89 -2.47 -18.39
CA LEU A 40 4.74 -2.91 -19.17
C LEU A 40 3.67 -3.63 -18.32
N GLY A 41 4.06 -4.19 -17.18
CA GLY A 41 3.13 -4.85 -16.26
C GLY A 41 3.29 -4.46 -14.81
N HIS A 42 2.39 -5.00 -13.99
CA HIS A 42 2.45 -4.93 -12.53
C HIS A 42 1.78 -6.19 -11.93
N VAL A 43 1.83 -6.34 -10.62
CA VAL A 43 1.34 -7.53 -9.92
C VAL A 43 0.25 -7.14 -8.93
N ILE A 44 -0.79 -7.97 -8.87
CA ILE A 44 -1.86 -7.87 -7.89
C ILE A 44 -1.79 -9.08 -6.97
N ALA A 45 -1.65 -8.84 -5.67
CA ALA A 45 -1.83 -9.86 -4.65
C ALA A 45 -3.32 -10.14 -4.48
N ASN A 46 -3.74 -11.38 -4.73
CA ASN A 46 -5.11 -11.81 -4.45
C ASN A 46 -5.20 -12.22 -2.99
N ASN A 47 -5.92 -11.44 -2.19
CA ASN A 47 -6.09 -11.73 -0.77
C ASN A 47 -7.16 -12.82 -0.59
N GLY A 48 -6.73 -14.09 -0.74
CA GLY A 48 -7.48 -15.31 -0.47
C GLY A 48 -6.76 -16.21 0.57
N LEU A 49 -7.07 -17.52 0.58
CA LEU A 49 -6.39 -18.52 1.45
C LEU A 49 -4.91 -18.76 1.05
N THR A 50 -4.49 -18.27 -0.12
CA THR A 50 -3.10 -18.26 -0.61
C THR A 50 -2.74 -16.84 -1.05
N ASP A 51 -1.58 -16.34 -0.60
CA ASP A 51 -1.00 -15.04 -0.99
C ASP A 51 -0.35 -15.17 -2.37
N ASP A 52 -1.17 -15.48 -3.37
CA ASP A 52 -0.70 -15.70 -4.73
C ASP A 52 -0.68 -14.36 -5.49
N LEU A 53 0.51 -13.99 -5.96
CA LEU A 53 0.75 -12.83 -6.79
C LEU A 53 0.37 -13.12 -8.25
N VAL A 54 -0.60 -12.38 -8.78
CA VAL A 54 -1.08 -12.50 -10.17
C VAL A 54 -0.53 -11.34 -11.01
N TYR A 55 0.20 -11.67 -12.07
CA TYR A 55 0.77 -10.68 -12.98
C TYR A 55 -0.27 -10.18 -13.99
N VAL A 56 -0.35 -8.86 -14.17
CA VAL A 56 -1.22 -8.19 -15.13
C VAL A 56 -0.35 -7.39 -16.10
N ALA A 57 -0.44 -7.73 -17.40
CA ALA A 57 0.30 -7.07 -18.48
C ALA A 57 -0.62 -6.71 -19.65
N TYR A 58 -0.29 -5.62 -20.33
CA TYR A 58 -0.86 -5.30 -21.63
C TYR A 58 -0.09 -6.07 -22.72
N ASP A 59 -0.73 -7.15 -23.20
CA ASP A 59 -0.45 -7.86 -24.46
C ASP A 59 0.98 -8.36 -24.70
N THR A 60 1.69 -8.79 -23.65
CA THR A 60 2.96 -9.52 -23.80
C THR A 60 3.10 -10.56 -22.68
N THR A 61 3.20 -11.84 -23.06
CA THR A 61 3.53 -12.93 -22.12
C THR A 61 5.00 -12.81 -21.74
N TYR A 62 5.29 -12.32 -20.54
CA TYR A 62 6.64 -12.33 -19.97
C TYR A 62 6.89 -13.60 -19.16
N ILE A 63 8.09 -14.12 -19.29
CA ILE A 63 8.64 -15.12 -18.37
C ILE A 63 8.76 -14.43 -17.02
N THR A 64 7.95 -14.83 -16.04
CA THR A 64 8.13 -14.41 -14.64
C THR A 64 9.48 -14.96 -14.18
N TRP A 65 10.47 -14.08 -14.02
CA TRP A 65 11.75 -14.48 -13.45
C TRP A 65 11.58 -14.90 -11.98
N PHE A 66 12.65 -15.31 -11.32
CA PHE A 66 12.64 -15.67 -9.90
C PHE A 66 12.05 -14.53 -9.04
N GLY A 67 11.22 -14.86 -8.04
CA GLY A 67 10.61 -13.89 -7.12
C GLY A 67 11.64 -13.08 -6.31
N GLY A 68 11.24 -11.90 -5.83
CA GLY A 68 12.09 -10.95 -5.09
C GLY A 68 12.32 -9.60 -5.78
N TYR A 69 11.62 -9.32 -6.88
CA TYR A 69 11.66 -8.02 -7.57
C TYR A 69 10.38 -7.20 -7.41
N GLU A 70 9.41 -7.71 -6.66
CA GLU A 70 8.16 -7.06 -6.34
C GLU A 70 8.37 -5.93 -5.36
N VAL A 71 7.95 -4.74 -5.75
CA VAL A 71 8.00 -3.54 -4.91
C VAL A 71 6.58 -3.12 -4.57
N PRO A 72 6.18 -3.12 -3.28
CA PRO A 72 4.87 -2.65 -2.89
C PRO A 72 4.72 -1.17 -3.25
N ILE A 73 3.52 -0.77 -3.68
CA ILE A 73 3.27 0.63 -4.01
C ILE A 73 3.23 1.55 -2.78
N ILE A 74 3.32 1.02 -1.55
CA ILE A 74 3.15 1.76 -0.30
C ILE A 74 4.26 1.41 0.70
N ASN A 75 4.75 2.40 1.45
CA ASN A 75 5.67 2.13 2.56
C ASN A 75 4.90 1.56 3.76
N GLY A 76 5.39 0.44 4.30
CA GLY A 76 4.63 -0.43 5.19
C GLY A 76 4.47 0.02 6.64
N ALA A 77 5.12 1.11 7.07
CA ALA A 77 4.99 1.58 8.44
C ALA A 77 5.24 3.08 8.63
N SER A 78 4.58 3.64 9.63
CA SER A 78 4.79 5.00 10.14
C SER A 78 4.54 5.06 11.66
N TYR A 79 4.90 6.18 12.29
CA TYR A 79 4.55 6.48 13.68
C TYR A 79 3.70 7.74 13.75
N SER A 80 2.72 7.75 14.64
CA SER A 80 1.88 8.92 14.87
C SER A 80 2.64 10.05 15.56
N ARG A 81 2.28 11.29 15.18
CA ARG A 81 2.77 12.53 15.81
C ARG A 81 1.94 12.92 17.04
N GLU A 82 2.32 14.02 17.69
CA GLU A 82 1.64 14.58 18.87
C GLU A 82 0.16 14.93 18.61
N ASP A 83 -0.16 15.36 17.39
CA ASP A 83 -1.52 15.62 16.92
C ASP A 83 -2.27 14.35 16.47
N GLY A 84 -1.63 13.19 16.55
CA GLY A 84 -2.17 11.91 16.11
C GLY A 84 -1.99 11.63 14.62
N GLU A 85 -1.33 12.51 13.85
CA GLU A 85 -1.17 12.32 12.42
C GLU A 85 -0.28 11.09 12.13
N VAL A 86 -0.79 10.17 11.32
CA VAL A 86 -0.03 9.10 10.66
C VAL A 86 0.01 9.36 9.17
N ASN A 87 1.09 8.98 8.50
CA ASN A 87 1.22 9.19 7.06
C ASN A 87 2.14 8.16 6.42
N THR A 88 1.96 7.95 5.12
CA THR A 88 2.87 7.15 4.30
C THR A 88 2.90 7.69 2.87
N MET A 89 3.88 7.23 2.10
CA MET A 89 4.02 7.54 0.69
C MET A 89 3.54 6.34 -0.14
N ILE A 90 2.78 6.64 -1.19
CA ILE A 90 2.47 5.69 -2.26
C ILE A 90 3.21 6.08 -3.54
N ALA A 91 3.47 5.08 -4.37
CA ALA A 91 4.24 5.20 -5.61
C ALA A 91 3.65 4.32 -6.74
N PRO A 92 2.38 4.52 -7.13
CA PRO A 92 1.79 3.84 -8.28
C PRO A 92 2.56 4.12 -9.59
N VAL A 93 2.51 3.15 -10.49
CA VAL A 93 3.12 3.24 -11.83
C VAL A 93 2.06 3.39 -12.91
N LYS A 94 2.45 3.90 -14.08
CA LYS A 94 1.55 4.20 -15.20
C LYS A 94 0.71 3.00 -15.67
N THR A 95 1.21 1.78 -15.52
CA THR A 95 0.50 0.55 -15.90
C THR A 95 -0.66 0.20 -14.97
N MET A 96 -0.80 0.88 -13.83
CA MET A 96 -1.93 0.73 -12.90
C MET A 96 -3.10 1.68 -13.23
N LEU A 97 -3.03 2.42 -14.34
CA LEU A 97 -4.09 3.33 -14.76
C LEU A 97 -5.39 2.56 -15.01
N GLY A 98 -6.47 2.96 -14.33
CA GLY A 98 -7.77 2.29 -14.37
C GLY A 98 -7.96 1.22 -13.28
N ASP A 99 -6.91 0.87 -12.54
CA ASP A 99 -7.00 -0.08 -11.43
C ASP A 99 -7.45 0.60 -10.13
N THR A 100 -7.88 -0.23 -9.18
CA THR A 100 -8.22 0.18 -7.81
C THR A 100 -7.28 -0.52 -6.83
N ALA A 101 -6.50 0.27 -6.09
CA ALA A 101 -5.68 -0.23 -5.00
C ALA A 101 -6.51 -0.35 -3.73
N THR A 102 -6.41 -1.49 -3.05
CA THR A 102 -6.88 -1.66 -1.68
C THR A 102 -5.72 -1.40 -0.74
N ILE A 103 -5.85 -0.36 0.09
CA ILE A 103 -4.88 -0.03 1.12
C ILE A 103 -5.38 -0.58 2.45
N TYR A 104 -4.59 -1.49 3.02
CA TYR A 104 -4.79 -2.04 4.35
C TYR A 104 -4.05 -1.21 5.37
N TYR A 105 -4.64 -1.07 6.54
CA TYR A 105 -3.97 -0.47 7.69
C TYR A 105 -4.23 -1.24 8.98
N GLY A 106 -3.34 -1.07 9.93
CA GLY A 106 -3.58 -1.55 11.28
C GLY A 106 -2.61 -1.00 12.31
N TYR A 107 -3.04 -0.98 13.56
CA TYR A 107 -2.23 -0.57 14.69
C TYR A 107 -2.63 -1.30 15.96
N HIS A 108 -1.68 -1.39 16.89
CA HIS A 108 -1.87 -1.93 18.22
C HIS A 108 -2.00 -0.78 19.22
N ASP A 109 -3.03 -0.81 20.06
CA ASP A 109 -3.20 0.10 21.17
C ASP A 109 -2.58 -0.49 22.45
N PRO A 110 -1.42 0.01 22.92
CA PRO A 110 -0.74 -0.55 24.09
C PRO A 110 -1.45 -0.28 25.42
N TRP A 111 -2.46 0.60 25.45
CA TRP A 111 -3.22 0.92 26.67
C TRP A 111 -4.47 0.05 26.81
N THR A 112 -5.19 -0.18 25.72
CA THR A 112 -6.36 -1.07 25.73
C THR A 112 -6.00 -2.52 25.41
N TYR A 113 -4.79 -2.76 24.89
CA TYR A 113 -4.30 -4.05 24.39
C TYR A 113 -5.17 -4.59 23.24
N GLU A 114 -5.65 -3.70 22.39
CA GLU A 114 -6.51 -4.03 21.25
C GLU A 114 -5.79 -3.78 19.93
N ASP A 115 -6.02 -4.67 18.97
CA ASP A 115 -5.57 -4.50 17.59
C ASP A 115 -6.72 -3.98 16.74
N THR A 116 -6.45 -2.93 15.96
CA THR A 116 -7.40 -2.35 15.02
C THR A 116 -6.88 -2.54 13.60
N TYR A 117 -7.74 -3.03 12.71
CA TYR A 117 -7.44 -3.20 11.29
C TYR A 117 -8.57 -2.60 10.45
N GLY A 118 -8.24 -2.18 9.24
CA GLY A 118 -9.21 -1.74 8.26
C GLY A 118 -8.60 -1.60 6.88
N GLU A 119 -9.44 -1.19 5.92
CA GLU A 119 -9.04 -0.97 4.54
C GLU A 119 -9.80 0.20 3.92
N PHE A 120 -9.22 0.78 2.87
CA PHE A 120 -9.88 1.75 2.00
C PHE A 120 -9.33 1.63 0.58
N TYR A 121 -10.04 2.22 -0.39
CA TYR A 121 -9.72 2.08 -1.80
C TYR A 121 -9.19 3.39 -2.40
N ILE A 122 -8.21 3.28 -3.29
CA ILE A 122 -7.71 4.38 -4.12
C ILE A 122 -7.90 3.98 -5.59
N ILE A 123 -8.56 4.84 -6.36
CA ILE A 123 -8.77 4.66 -7.80
C ILE A 123 -7.69 5.46 -8.52
N PHE A 124 -7.02 4.85 -9.51
CA PHE A 124 -6.04 5.54 -10.36
C PHE A 124 -6.67 5.94 -11.70
N ASP A 125 -6.78 7.24 -11.95
CA ASP A 125 -7.36 7.83 -13.17
C ASP A 125 -6.37 8.65 -14.02
#